data_AF-A0A2V5SNG4-F1
#
_entry.id   AF-A0A2V5SNG4-F1
#
_cell.length_a   1.000
_cell.length_b   1.000
_cell.length_c   1.000
_cell.angle_alpha   90.00
_cell.angle_beta   90.00
_cell.angle_gamma   90.00
#
_symmetry.space_group_name_H-M   'P 1'
#
loop_
_entity.id
_entity.type
_entity.pdbx_description
1 polymer ?
#
loop_
_entity_poly.entity_id
_entity_poly.type
_entity_poly.pdbx_seq_one_letter_code
_entity_poly.pdbx_strand_id
1 'polypeptide(L)'
;MTLALLFLATCFLAYSNGANDNFKGVASLFGSGACGYRTAIRWATIATFAGSIMSIFLAQTLLGKFSAKGIVPDHFVGSEYFLLAVAIGVGLTVILATLTGFPISTTHALTGAIFGCGFVAVGSQV
;
A
#
# COMPACT_ATOMS: atom_id res chain seq x y z
N MET A 1 -20.78 5.68 -9.05
CA MET A 1 -20.30 6.65 -8.03
C MET A 1 -19.22 6.02 -7.14
N THR A 2 -19.46 4.82 -6.62
CA THR A 2 -18.49 3.99 -5.87
C THR A 2 -17.18 3.72 -6.62
N LEU A 3 -17.22 3.42 -7.91
CA LEU A 3 -16.02 3.17 -8.72
C LEU A 3 -15.08 4.39 -8.80
N ALA A 4 -15.64 5.60 -8.85
CA ALA A 4 -14.86 6.84 -8.79
C ALA A 4 -14.23 7.05 -7.41
N LEU A 5 -14.96 6.74 -6.33
CA LEU A 5 -14.42 6.78 -4.97
C LEU A 5 -13.30 5.76 -4.78
N LEU A 6 -13.47 4.55 -5.31
CA LEU A 6 -12.45 3.50 -5.25
C LEU A 6 -11.19 3.91 -6.00
N PHE A 7 -11.33 4.52 -7.18
CA PHE A 7 -10.22 5.07 -7.93
C PHE A 7 -9.47 6.14 -7.13
N LEU A 8 -10.20 7.10 -6.56
CA LEU A 8 -9.60 8.15 -5.72
C LEU A 8 -8.91 7.58 -4.47
N ALA A 9 -9.54 6.61 -3.79
CA ALA A 9 -8.96 5.94 -2.63
C ALA A 9 -7.69 5.16 -3.01
N THR A 10 -7.66 4.52 -4.17
CA THR A 10 -6.49 3.81 -4.69
C THR A 10 -5.36 4.79 -5.02
N CYS A 11 -5.66 5.93 -5.64
CA CYS A 11 -4.67 6.99 -5.87
C CYS A 11 -4.11 7.53 -4.54
N PHE A 12 -4.98 7.74 -3.55
CA PHE A 12 -4.57 8.17 -2.22
C PHE A 12 -3.67 7.15 -1.52
N LEU A 13 -4.01 5.86 -1.59
CA LEU A 13 -3.18 4.78 -1.08
C LEU A 13 -1.83 4.72 -1.79
N ALA A 14 -1.81 4.80 -3.12
CA ALA A 14 -0.57 4.78 -3.91
C ALA A 14 0.34 5.96 -3.55
N TYR A 15 -0.23 7.16 -3.39
CA TYR A 15 0.50 8.33 -2.93
C TYR A 15 1.09 8.12 -1.52
N SER A 16 0.26 7.68 -0.57
CA SER A 16 0.68 7.45 0.81
C SER A 16 1.80 6.41 0.90
N ASN A 17 1.66 5.31 0.16
CA ASN A 17 2.67 4.27 0.06
C ASN A 17 3.98 4.79 -0.52
N GLY A 18 3.92 5.56 -1.61
CA GLY A 18 5.09 6.20 -2.20
C GLY A 18 5.78 7.15 -1.23
N ALA A 19 5.03 7.97 -0.49
CA ALA A 19 5.59 8.90 0.48
C ALA A 19 6.33 8.18 1.64
N ASN A 20 5.82 7.04 2.10
CA ASN A 20 6.43 6.23 3.16
C ASN A 20 7.64 5.41 2.67
N ASP A 21 7.56 4.82 1.47
CA ASP A 21 8.49 3.76 1.06
C ASP A 21 9.59 4.23 0.09
N ASN A 22 9.37 5.29 -0.69
CA ASN A 22 10.27 5.64 -1.79
C ASN A 22 11.70 5.93 -1.29
N PHE A 23 11.85 6.67 -0.19
CA PHE A 23 13.19 6.99 0.32
C PHE A 23 13.91 5.79 0.95
N LYS A 24 13.19 4.74 1.37
CA LYS A 24 13.81 3.56 2.00
C LYS A 24 14.79 2.85 1.06
N GLY A 25 14.47 2.79 -0.23
CA GLY A 25 15.31 2.14 -1.25
C GLY A 25 16.64 2.85 -1.53
N VAL A 26 16.76 4.12 -1.14
CA VAL A 26 17.96 4.95 -1.39
C VAL A 26 18.55 5.53 -0.11
N ALA A 27 18.04 5.14 1.06
CA ALA A 27 18.48 5.65 2.35
C ALA A 27 19.97 5.38 2.59
N SER A 28 20.49 4.25 2.12
CA SER A 28 21.92 3.92 2.18
C SER A 28 22.78 4.78 1.25
N LEU A 29 22.28 5.14 0.05
CA LEU A 29 22.98 6.03 -0.89
C LEU A 29 23.14 7.44 -0.31
N PHE A 30 22.11 7.94 0.39
CA PHE A 30 22.17 9.22 1.09
C PHE A 30 23.01 9.11 2.37
N GLY A 31 22.77 8.09 3.19
CA GLY A 31 23.43 7.91 4.49
C GLY A 31 24.93 7.62 4.40
N SER A 32 25.39 7.02 3.31
CA SER A 32 26.83 6.82 3.03
C SER A 32 27.55 8.06 2.48
N GLY A 33 26.82 9.13 2.16
CA GLY A 33 27.38 10.31 1.50
C GLY A 33 27.69 10.13 0.02
N ALA A 34 27.33 9.00 -0.60
CA ALA A 34 27.58 8.74 -2.02
C ALA A 34 26.82 9.70 -2.95
N CYS A 35 25.64 10.18 -2.55
CA CYS A 35 24.92 11.21 -3.28
C CYS A 35 24.07 12.09 -2.35
N GLY A 36 23.83 13.34 -2.77
CA GLY A 36 22.97 14.26 -2.04
C GLY A 36 21.49 13.85 -2.09
N TYR A 37 20.70 14.34 -1.12
CA TYR A 37 19.28 14.01 -0.96
C TYR A 37 18.47 14.09 -2.26
N ARG A 38 18.64 15.18 -3.03
CA ARG A 38 17.87 15.44 -4.26
C ARG A 38 18.20 14.45 -5.37
N THR A 39 19.42 13.93 -5.41
CA THR A 39 19.83 12.90 -6.37
C THR A 39 19.31 11.54 -5.94
N ALA A 40 19.43 11.20 -4.65
CA ALA A 40 18.89 9.96 -4.08
C ALA A 40 17.39 9.82 -4.34
N ILE A 41 16.58 10.85 -4.05
CA ILE A 41 15.12 10.78 -4.25
C ILE A 41 14.72 10.69 -5.73
N ARG A 42 15.50 11.27 -6.65
CA ARG A 42 15.27 11.11 -8.09
C ARG A 42 15.49 9.67 -8.53
N TRP A 43 16.58 9.05 -8.07
CA TRP A 43 16.84 7.63 -8.31
C TRP A 43 15.72 6.75 -7.76
N ALA A 44 15.30 7.00 -6.52
CA ALA A 44 14.18 6.28 -5.91
C ALA A 44 12.91 6.38 -6.75
N THR A 45 12.54 7.60 -7.16
CA THR A 45 11.31 7.84 -7.92
C THR A 45 11.32 7.15 -9.28
N ILE A 46 12.43 7.22 -10.02
CA ILE A 46 12.57 6.56 -11.32
C ILE A 46 12.55 5.05 -11.16
N ALA A 47 13.29 4.51 -10.19
CA ALA A 47 13.34 3.07 -9.93
C ALA A 47 11.99 2.51 -9.48
N THR A 48 11.29 3.21 -8.57
CA THR A 48 9.95 2.85 -8.13
C THR A 48 8.97 2.87 -9.30
N PHE A 49 8.99 3.90 -10.14
CA PHE A 49 8.11 3.98 -11.31
C PHE A 49 8.37 2.83 -12.30
N ALA A 50 9.63 2.56 -12.62
CA ALA A 50 10.01 1.44 -13.48
C ALA A 50 9.58 0.09 -12.86
N GLY A 51 9.82 -0.09 -11.56
CA GLY A 51 9.40 -1.26 -10.80
C GLY A 51 7.89 -1.46 -10.81
N SER A 52 7.11 -0.39 -10.67
CA SER A 52 5.64 -0.45 -10.76
C SER A 52 5.18 -0.93 -12.13
N ILE A 53 5.78 -0.45 -13.23
CA ILE A 53 5.45 -0.94 -14.58
C ILE A 53 5.82 -2.42 -14.73
N MET A 54 7.02 -2.81 -14.31
CA MET A 54 7.45 -4.21 -14.38
C MET A 54 6.59 -5.15 -13.52
N SER A 55 6.08 -4.66 -12.38
CA SER A 55 5.25 -5.44 -11.46
C SER A 55 3.96 -5.94 -12.11
N ILE A 56 3.42 -5.23 -13.11
CA ILE A 56 2.25 -5.66 -13.87
C ILE A 56 2.47 -7.03 -14.52
N PHE A 57 3.72 -7.35 -14.89
CA PHE A 57 4.08 -8.60 -15.55
C PHE A 57 4.65 -9.63 -14.57
N LEU A 58 5.42 -9.18 -13.56
CA LEU A 58 6.19 -10.06 -12.68
C LEU A 58 5.49 -10.38 -11.34
N ALA A 59 4.55 -9.54 -10.88
CA ALA A 59 4.00 -9.63 -9.52
C ALA A 59 2.64 -10.35 -9.45
N GLN A 60 2.27 -11.13 -10.46
CA GLN A 60 0.97 -11.83 -10.53
C GLN A 60 0.70 -12.71 -9.29
N THR A 61 1.75 -13.37 -8.78
CA THR A 61 1.67 -14.19 -7.55
C THR A 61 1.41 -13.35 -6.29
N LEU A 62 1.91 -12.11 -6.24
CA LEU A 62 1.68 -11.20 -5.11
C LEU A 62 0.25 -10.66 -5.13
N LEU A 63 -0.29 -10.33 -6.30
CA LEU A 63 -1.68 -9.90 -6.46
C LEU A 63 -2.67 -10.97 -5.92
N GLY A 64 -2.37 -12.25 -6.16
CA GLY A 64 -3.14 -13.36 -5.61
C GLY A 64 -3.10 -13.45 -4.07
N LYS A 65 -1.94 -13.17 -3.46
CA LYS A 65 -1.77 -13.20 -2.00
C LYS A 65 -2.43 -12.03 -1.28
N PHE A 66 -2.51 -10.87 -1.93
CA PHE A 66 -3.17 -9.68 -1.36
C PHE A 66 -4.66 -9.58 -1.72
N SER A 67 -5.23 -10.58 -2.39
CA SER A 67 -6.65 -10.64 -2.75
C SER A 67 -7.57 -10.93 -1.55
N ALA A 68 -7.15 -10.80 -0.29
CA ALA A 68 -7.92 -11.13 0.93
C ALA A 68 -8.48 -12.58 1.01
N LYS A 69 -8.19 -13.42 0.01
CA LYS A 69 -8.59 -14.82 -0.06
C LYS A 69 -8.01 -15.60 1.11
N GLY A 70 -8.87 -16.29 1.85
CA GLY A 70 -8.52 -17.05 3.04
C GLY A 70 -8.48 -16.24 4.35
N ILE A 71 -8.73 -14.92 4.32
CA ILE A 71 -8.91 -14.09 5.52
C ILE A 71 -10.37 -13.63 5.65
N VAL A 72 -11.08 -13.42 4.53
CA VAL A 72 -12.48 -13.00 4.54
C VAL A 72 -13.26 -13.92 3.59
N PRO A 73 -14.53 -14.28 3.88
CA PRO A 73 -15.34 -15.09 2.98
C PRO A 73 -15.39 -14.52 1.57
N ASP A 74 -15.28 -15.39 0.56
CA ASP A 74 -15.07 -15.01 -0.85
C ASP A 74 -16.16 -14.07 -1.41
N HIS A 75 -17.37 -14.11 -0.85
CA HIS A 75 -18.48 -13.24 -1.25
C HIS A 75 -18.30 -11.77 -0.82
N PHE A 76 -17.45 -11.49 0.18
CA PHE A 76 -17.14 -10.13 0.64
C PHE A 76 -15.89 -9.53 0.00
N VAL A 77 -14.94 -10.37 -0.39
CA VAL A 77 -13.63 -9.98 -0.95
C VAL A 77 -13.77 -9.12 -2.22
N GLY A 78 -14.81 -9.37 -3.02
CA GLY A 78 -15.09 -8.63 -4.25
C GLY A 78 -15.98 -7.39 -4.08
N SER A 79 -16.45 -7.09 -2.86
CA SER A 79 -17.35 -5.96 -2.62
C SER A 79 -16.61 -4.64 -2.78
N GLU A 80 -17.16 -3.71 -3.57
CA GLU A 80 -16.60 -2.37 -3.76
C GLU A 80 -16.43 -1.63 -2.43
N TYR A 81 -17.36 -1.82 -1.48
CA TYR A 81 -17.29 -1.20 -0.15
C TYR A 81 -16.17 -1.76 0.71
N PHE A 82 -15.89 -3.07 0.60
CA PHE A 82 -14.79 -3.71 1.31
C PHE A 82 -13.44 -3.17 0.79
N LEU A 83 -13.26 -3.17 -0.53
CA LEU A 83 -12.04 -2.65 -1.16
C LEU A 83 -11.82 -1.16 -0.86
N LEU A 84 -12.90 -0.36 -0.84
CA LEU A 84 -12.86 1.04 -0.48
C LEU A 84 -12.43 1.23 0.98
N ALA A 85 -13.03 0.48 1.92
CA ALA A 85 -12.70 0.56 3.34
C ALA A 85 -11.23 0.17 3.61
N VAL A 86 -10.76 -0.91 2.98
CA VAL A 86 -9.35 -1.32 3.04
C VAL A 86 -8.45 -0.23 2.47
N ALA A 87 -8.72 0.29 1.27
CA ALA A 87 -7.88 1.30 0.64
C ALA A 87 -7.76 2.58 1.48
N ILE A 88 -8.87 3.07 2.04
CA ILE A 88 -8.88 4.24 2.92
C ILE A 88 -8.18 3.95 4.24
N GLY A 89 -8.46 2.80 4.88
CA GLY A 89 -7.86 2.44 6.16
C GLY A 89 -6.33 2.31 6.08
N VAL A 90 -5.82 1.66 5.04
CA VAL A 90 -4.38 1.56 4.79
C VAL A 90 -3.81 2.94 4.47
N GLY A 91 -4.44 3.69 3.55
CA GLY A 91 -3.96 5.01 3.14
C GLY A 91 -3.84 5.97 4.33
N LEU A 92 -4.86 6.02 5.20
CA LEU A 92 -4.85 6.84 6.41
C LEU A 92 -3.75 6.41 7.39
N THR A 93 -3.61 5.11 7.64
CA THR A 93 -2.57 4.59 8.54
C THR A 93 -1.17 4.97 8.04
N VAL A 94 -0.92 4.78 6.75
CA VAL A 94 0.38 5.05 6.13
C VAL A 94 0.67 6.54 6.07
N ILE A 95 -0.29 7.38 5.68
CA ILE A 95 -0.04 8.83 5.61
C ILE A 95 0.19 9.42 7.00
N LEU A 96 -0.55 8.97 8.03
CA LEU A 96 -0.34 9.44 9.40
C LEU A 96 1.07 9.11 9.88
N ALA A 97 1.51 7.86 9.69
CA ALA A 97 2.88 7.45 10.03
C ALA A 97 3.93 8.29 9.27
N THR A 98 3.71 8.50 7.97
CA THR A 98 4.60 9.29 7.11
C THR A 98 4.72 10.73 7.59
N LEU A 99 3.60 11.38 7.93
CA LEU A 99 3.59 12.75 8.43
C LEU A 99 4.29 12.90 9.78
N THR A 100 4.23 11.85 10.61
CA THR A 100 4.97 11.79 11.89
C THR A 100 6.42 11.32 11.75
N GLY A 101 6.86 10.97 10.54
CA GLY A 101 8.24 10.53 10.26
C GLY A 101 8.54 9.07 10.64
N PHE A 102 7.53 8.26 11.01
CA PHE A 102 7.74 6.86 11.34
C PHE A 102 7.72 5.98 10.08
N PRO A 103 8.83 5.28 9.76
CA PRO A 103 8.84 4.33 8.66
C PRO A 103 8.08 3.06 9.07
N ILE A 104 6.90 2.82 8.48
CA ILE A 104 6.10 1.63 8.78
C ILE A 104 6.06 0.63 7.62
N SER A 105 5.61 -0.60 7.89
CA SER A 105 5.38 -1.63 6.86
C SER A 105 3.98 -1.50 6.26
N THR A 106 3.92 -1.24 4.95
CA THR A 106 2.66 -1.10 4.22
C THR A 106 1.97 -2.44 3.96
N THR A 107 2.72 -3.54 3.91
CA THR A 107 2.16 -4.90 3.88
C THR A 107 1.43 -5.24 5.18
N HIS A 108 1.99 -4.91 6.34
CA HIS A 108 1.30 -5.10 7.62
C HIS A 108 0.08 -4.19 7.75
N ALA A 109 0.16 -2.94 7.30
CA ALA A 109 -0.99 -2.05 7.27
C ALA A 109 -2.12 -2.62 6.40
N LEU A 110 -1.80 -3.17 5.22
CA LEU A 110 -2.76 -3.83 4.33
C LEU A 110 -3.38 -5.08 4.96
N THR A 111 -2.56 -5.99 5.49
CA THR A 111 -3.08 -7.21 6.15
C THR A 111 -3.95 -6.86 7.35
N GLY A 112 -3.54 -5.88 8.16
CA GLY A 112 -4.31 -5.40 9.31
C GLY A 112 -5.65 -4.78 8.91
N ALA A 113 -5.69 -4.00 7.83
CA ALA A 113 -6.92 -3.43 7.31
C ALA A 113 -7.88 -4.51 6.77
N ILE A 114 -7.35 -5.49 6.02
CA ILE A 114 -8.13 -6.64 5.53
C ILE A 114 -8.72 -7.42 6.71
N PHE A 115 -7.90 -7.74 7.70
CA PHE A 115 -8.34 -8.46 8.90
C PHE A 115 -9.38 -7.67 9.69
N GLY A 116 -9.16 -6.38 9.93
CA GLY A 116 -10.11 -5.53 10.65
C GLY A 116 -11.45 -5.39 9.92
N CYS A 117 -11.43 -5.21 8.59
CA CYS A 117 -12.65 -5.17 7.79
C CYS A 117 -13.37 -6.53 7.81
N GLY A 118 -12.62 -7.64 7.72
CA GLY A 118 -13.16 -8.99 7.86
C GLY A 118 -13.84 -9.21 9.21
N PHE A 119 -13.17 -8.83 10.29
CA PHE A 119 -13.70 -8.98 11.66
C PHE A 119 -14.98 -8.19 11.87
N VAL A 120 -15.08 -6.97 11.33
CA VAL A 120 -16.33 -6.17 11.39
C VAL A 120 -17.44 -6.79 10.53
N ALA A 121 -17.10 -7.37 9.38
CA ALA A 121 -18.09 -7.92 8.45
C ALA A 121 -18.68 -9.27 8.91
N VAL A 122 -17.86 -10.17 9.48
CA VAL A 122 -18.27 -11.56 9.81
C VAL A 122 -18.00 -11.97 11.26
N GLY A 123 -17.49 -11.09 12.11
CA GLY A 123 -17.28 -11.33 13.53
C GLY A 123 -16.14 -12.32 13.81
N SER A 124 -16.33 -13.21 14.79
CA SER A 124 -15.32 -14.22 15.19
C SER A 124 -15.25 -15.44 14.25
N GLN A 125 -15.90 -15.38 13.08
CA GLN A 125 -15.83 -16.42 12.05
C GLN A 125 -14.76 -16.15 10.97
N VAL A 126 -13.90 -15.15 11.21
CA VAL A 126 -12.68 -14.85 10.44
C VAL A 126 -11.63 -15.93 10.63
#